data_AF-A0A7V5RN56-F1
#
_entry.id   AF-A0A7V5RN56-F1
#
_cell.length_a   1.000
_cell.length_b   1.000
_cell.length_c   1.000
_cell.angle_alpha   90.00
_cell.angle_beta   90.00
_cell.angle_gamma   90.00
#
_symmetry.space_group_name_H-M   'P 1'
#
loop_
_entity.id
_entity.type
_entity.pdbx_description
1 polymer ?
#
loop_
_entity_poly.entity_id
_entity_poly.type
_entity_poly.pdbx_seq_one_letter_code
_entity_poly.pdbx_strand_id
1 'polypeptide(L)'
;MSLLDDIFQKQYELNKRILRERHGQDYDELCDQKRQDKATIKNRVAWLLNYNRAQIHESIELEQELPWKWWKDKDSIDWDHVRIELIDELHFWVSKCQLVGLDPQKLAELYAKKNELNQIRQNKGYGSSYHKTDEHGVEDNDRIDEVLKKERS
;
A
#
# COMPACT_ATOMS: atom_id res chain seq x y z
N MET A 1 18.96 5.70 10.13
CA MET A 1 17.53 5.67 9.80
C MET A 1 17.41 5.83 8.30
N SER A 2 16.76 4.90 7.60
CA SER A 2 16.58 4.98 6.15
C SER A 2 15.56 6.05 5.77
N LEU A 3 15.48 6.42 4.48
CA LEU A 3 14.44 7.33 3.99
C LEU A 3 13.03 6.78 4.26
N LEU A 4 12.84 5.47 4.11
CA LEU A 4 11.56 4.81 4.35
C LEU A 4 11.17 4.87 5.84
N ASP A 5 12.14 4.69 6.74
CA ASP A 5 11.92 4.86 8.18
C ASP A 5 11.48 6.29 8.51
N ASP A 6 12.09 7.31 7.90
CA ASP A 6 11.72 8.71 8.12
C ASP A 6 10.32 9.03 7.63
N ILE A 7 9.94 8.53 6.44
CA ILE A 7 8.57 8.68 5.91
C ILE A 7 7.55 8.06 6.86
N PHE A 8 7.78 6.80 7.28
CA PHE A 8 6.88 6.11 8.19
C PHE A 8 6.79 6.83 9.54
N GLN A 9 7.91 7.28 10.10
CA GLN A 9 7.90 8.00 11.38
C GLN A 9 7.13 9.32 11.28
N LYS A 10 7.37 10.13 10.24
CA LYS A 10 6.64 11.39 10.05
C LYS A 10 5.13 11.16 9.89
N GLN A 11 4.75 10.13 9.13
CA GLN A 11 3.34 9.77 8.97
C GLN A 11 2.72 9.34 10.30
N TYR A 12 3.45 8.54 11.08
CA TYR A 12 2.97 8.04 12.37
C TYR A 12 2.67 9.19 13.34
N GLU A 13 3.60 10.14 13.47
CA GLU A 13 3.41 11.31 14.32
C GLU A 13 2.26 12.21 13.85
N LEU A 14 2.11 12.39 12.54
CA LEU A 14 1.02 13.16 11.96
C LEU A 14 -0.34 12.51 12.26
N ASN A 15 -0.47 11.20 12.03
CA ASN A 15 -1.69 10.45 12.31
C ASN A 15 -2.02 10.50 13.80
N LYS A 16 -1.04 10.26 14.67
CA LYS A 16 -1.18 10.34 16.13
C LYS A 16 -1.73 11.69 16.57
N ARG A 17 -1.21 12.78 16.00
CA ARG A 17 -1.70 14.13 16.28
C ARG A 17 -3.14 14.33 15.79
N ILE A 18 -3.41 14.06 14.51
CA ILE A 18 -4.72 14.32 13.89
C ILE A 18 -5.82 13.49 14.54
N LEU A 19 -5.59 12.19 14.75
CA LEU A 19 -6.60 11.30 15.31
C LEU A 19 -6.93 11.63 16.76
N ARG A 20 -5.91 12.03 17.55
CA ARG A 20 -6.12 12.52 18.92
C ARG A 20 -6.93 13.82 18.92
N GLU A 21 -6.47 14.82 18.15
CA GLU A 21 -7.03 16.19 18.19
C GLU A 21 -8.43 16.28 17.56
N ARG A 22 -8.69 15.55 16.46
CA ARG A 22 -9.93 15.67 15.69
C ARG A 22 -10.94 14.58 15.96
N HIS A 23 -10.50 13.42 16.44
CA HIS A 23 -11.36 12.23 16.57
C HIS A 23 -11.33 11.58 17.95
N GLY A 24 -10.52 12.11 18.88
CA GLY A 24 -10.36 11.54 20.23
C GLY A 24 -9.86 10.09 20.20
N GLN A 25 -9.13 9.71 19.16
CA GLN A 25 -8.62 8.36 18.96
C GLN A 25 -7.15 8.26 19.39
N ASP A 26 -6.79 7.13 19.99
CA ASP A 26 -5.39 6.78 20.25
C ASP A 26 -4.83 5.96 19.08
N TYR A 27 -3.88 6.57 18.35
CA TYR A 27 -3.28 5.91 17.19
C TYR A 27 -2.32 4.77 17.57
N ASP A 28 -1.71 4.82 18.77
CA ASP A 28 -0.86 3.75 19.25
C ASP A 28 -1.69 2.48 19.50
N GLU A 29 -2.87 2.63 20.11
CA GLU A 29 -3.79 1.49 20.32
C GLU A 29 -4.33 0.94 19.00
N LEU A 30 -4.61 1.81 18.02
CA LEU A 30 -5.03 1.39 16.69
C LEU A 30 -3.94 0.59 15.97
N CYS A 31 -2.66 0.95 16.13
CA CYS A 31 -1.54 0.26 15.49
C CYS A 31 -1.03 -0.97 16.27
N ASP A 32 -1.44 -1.17 17.53
CA ASP A 32 -0.99 -2.30 18.35
C ASP A 32 -1.57 -3.64 17.87
N GLN A 33 -0.78 -4.40 17.13
CA GLN A 33 -1.16 -5.71 16.59
C GLN A 33 -1.39 -6.77 17.67
N LYS A 34 -1.01 -6.54 18.92
CA LYS A 34 -1.31 -7.46 20.04
C LYS A 34 -2.75 -7.30 20.53
N ARG A 35 -3.38 -6.15 20.29
CA ARG A 35 -4.79 -5.92 20.61
C ARG A 35 -5.68 -6.46 19.51
N GLN A 36 -6.31 -7.60 19.82
CA GLN A 36 -7.16 -8.37 18.92
C GLN A 36 -8.61 -8.49 19.41
N ASP A 37 -8.99 -7.70 20.42
CA ASP A 37 -10.37 -7.68 20.87
C ASP A 37 -11.29 -7.10 19.77
N LYS A 38 -12.55 -7.52 19.78
CA LYS A 38 -13.52 -7.21 18.74
C LYS A 38 -13.73 -5.70 18.56
N ALA A 39 -13.67 -4.90 19.63
CA ALA A 39 -13.88 -3.47 19.55
C ALA A 39 -12.69 -2.77 18.90
N THR A 40 -11.47 -3.12 19.31
CA THR A 40 -10.24 -2.60 18.70
C THR A 40 -10.15 -2.97 17.21
N ILE A 41 -10.42 -4.22 16.85
CA ILE A 41 -10.41 -4.64 15.44
C ILE A 41 -11.47 -3.91 14.63
N LYS A 42 -12.69 -3.76 15.15
CA LYS A 42 -13.74 -2.97 14.49
C LYS A 42 -13.28 -1.54 14.23
N ASN A 43 -12.60 -0.91 15.19
CA ASN A 43 -12.11 0.46 15.07
C ASN A 43 -10.95 0.57 14.06
N ARG A 44 -9.97 -0.33 14.13
CA ARG A 44 -8.87 -0.43 13.16
C ARG A 44 -9.39 -0.60 11.74
N VAL A 45 -10.37 -1.49 11.54
CA VAL A 45 -11.03 -1.69 10.24
C VAL A 45 -11.73 -0.43 9.76
N ALA A 46 -12.45 0.29 10.64
CA ALA A 46 -13.09 1.54 10.28
C ALA A 46 -12.08 2.59 9.77
N TRP A 47 -10.94 2.72 10.45
CA TRP A 47 -9.87 3.62 10.02
C TRP A 47 -9.14 3.17 8.76
N LEU A 48 -8.95 1.86 8.58
CA LEU A 48 -8.42 1.31 7.34
C LEU A 48 -9.31 1.66 6.14
N LEU A 49 -10.63 1.56 6.31
CA LEU A 49 -11.62 1.96 5.30
C LEU A 49 -11.61 3.48 5.05
N ASN A 50 -11.44 4.30 6.08
CA ASN A 50 -11.35 5.75 5.93
C ASN A 50 -10.11 6.16 5.14
N TYR A 51 -8.92 5.65 5.49
CA TYR A 51 -7.70 5.93 4.74
C TYR A 51 -7.76 5.38 3.32
N ASN A 52 -8.38 4.21 3.11
CA ASN A 52 -8.56 3.69 1.75
C ASN A 52 -9.46 4.59 0.90
N ARG A 53 -10.55 5.10 1.49
CA ARG A 53 -11.44 6.03 0.80
C ARG A 53 -10.73 7.35 0.48
N ALA A 54 -9.97 7.89 1.44
CA ALA A 54 -9.19 9.10 1.21
C ALA A 54 -8.22 8.93 0.04
N GLN A 55 -7.42 7.84 0.02
CA GLN A 55 -6.52 7.55 -1.10
C GLN A 55 -7.26 7.46 -2.46
N ILE A 56 -8.47 6.87 -2.50
CA ILE A 56 -9.27 6.83 -3.72
C ILE A 56 -9.67 8.23 -4.19
N HIS A 57 -9.97 9.14 -3.26
CA HIS A 57 -10.28 10.52 -3.61
C HIS A 57 -9.06 11.25 -4.16
N GLU A 58 -7.87 11.08 -3.57
CA GLU A 58 -6.63 11.67 -4.12
C GLU A 58 -6.31 11.10 -5.52
N SER A 59 -6.58 9.83 -5.78
CA SER A 59 -6.46 9.27 -7.15
C SER A 59 -7.45 9.90 -8.14
N ILE A 60 -8.64 10.31 -7.68
CA ILE A 60 -9.61 11.04 -8.52
C ILE A 60 -9.13 12.46 -8.77
N GLU A 61 -8.53 13.13 -7.78
CA GLU A 61 -7.92 14.46 -7.93
C GLU A 61 -6.74 14.42 -8.91
N LEU A 62 -5.87 13.42 -8.81
CA LEU A 62 -4.83 13.13 -9.79
C LEU A 62 -5.41 12.94 -11.20
N GLU A 63 -6.49 12.17 -11.35
CA GLU A 63 -7.15 11.97 -12.64
C GLU A 63 -7.69 13.27 -13.22
N GLN A 64 -8.18 14.21 -12.40
CA GLN A 64 -8.62 15.54 -12.88
C GLN A 64 -7.48 16.34 -13.52
N GLU A 65 -6.24 16.09 -13.11
CA GLU A 65 -5.07 16.71 -13.72
C GLU A 65 -4.71 16.14 -15.08
N LEU A 66 -5.24 14.98 -15.43
CA LEU A 66 -4.99 14.29 -16.70
C LEU A 66 -6.10 14.55 -17.74
N PRO A 67 -5.83 14.36 -19.04
CA PRO A 67 -6.82 14.52 -20.11
C PRO A 67 -7.82 13.34 -20.15
N TRP A 68 -8.54 13.09 -19.06
CA TRP A 68 -9.47 11.95 -18.93
C TRP A 68 -10.77 12.13 -19.72
N LYS A 69 -11.18 13.40 -19.96
CA LYS A 69 -12.39 13.73 -20.73
C LYS A 69 -12.14 13.52 -22.22
N TRP A 70 -12.43 12.32 -22.72
CA TRP A 70 -12.23 11.99 -24.14
C TRP A 70 -13.02 12.87 -25.13
N TRP A 71 -14.02 13.63 -24.66
CA TRP A 71 -14.81 14.59 -25.46
C TRP A 71 -14.35 16.05 -25.33
N LYS A 72 -13.27 16.32 -24.58
CA LYS A 72 -12.74 17.68 -24.37
C LYS A 72 -11.21 17.66 -24.27
N ASP A 73 -10.55 18.42 -25.14
CA ASP A 73 -9.11 18.60 -25.08
C ASP A 73 -8.68 19.36 -23.81
N LYS A 74 -7.53 18.99 -23.27
CA LYS A 74 -6.86 19.68 -22.16
C LYS A 74 -5.62 20.39 -22.72
N ASP A 75 -5.56 21.70 -22.55
CA ASP A 75 -4.51 22.53 -23.16
C ASP A 75 -3.11 22.25 -22.57
N SER A 76 -3.03 21.94 -21.27
CA SER A 76 -1.77 21.61 -20.58
C SER A 76 -2.00 20.73 -19.36
N ILE A 77 -0.97 19.98 -18.96
CA ILE A 77 -0.96 19.14 -17.76
C ILE A 77 -0.13 19.87 -16.69
N ASP A 78 -0.71 20.05 -15.50
CA ASP A 78 0.02 20.55 -14.33
C ASP A 78 0.73 19.38 -13.64
N TRP A 79 1.98 19.17 -14.03
CA TRP A 79 2.79 18.08 -13.47
C TRP A 79 3.19 18.28 -12.01
N ASP A 80 3.16 19.51 -11.49
CA ASP A 80 3.46 19.76 -10.08
C ASP A 80 2.27 19.35 -9.21
N HIS A 81 1.05 19.66 -9.67
CA HIS A 81 -0.16 19.16 -9.00
C HIS A 81 -0.24 17.63 -9.04
N VAL A 82 0.02 16.99 -10.19
CA VAL A 82 0.09 15.51 -10.27
C VAL A 82 1.07 14.91 -9.25
N ARG A 83 2.22 15.55 -9.03
CA ARG A 83 3.21 15.09 -8.02
C ARG A 83 2.68 15.25 -6.60
N ILE A 84 1.96 16.33 -6.32
CA ILE A 84 1.35 16.57 -5.00
C ILE A 84 0.32 15.47 -4.70
N GLU A 85 -0.58 15.19 -5.63
CA GLU A 85 -1.60 14.14 -5.44
C GLU A 85 -0.99 12.74 -5.22
N LEU A 86 0.13 12.43 -5.89
CA LEU A 86 0.88 11.19 -5.62
C LEU A 86 1.46 11.14 -4.19
N ILE A 87 1.84 12.28 -3.62
CA ILE A 87 2.32 12.35 -2.24
C ILE A 87 1.15 12.26 -1.25
N ASP A 88 -0.01 12.81 -1.57
CA ASP A 88 -1.22 12.65 -0.77
C ASP A 88 -1.72 11.20 -0.76
N GLU A 89 -1.65 10.50 -1.91
CA GLU A 89 -1.83 9.05 -1.96
C GLU A 89 -0.83 8.31 -1.06
N LEU A 90 0.45 8.71 -1.05
CA LEU A 90 1.48 8.10 -0.21
C LEU A 90 1.17 8.26 1.28
N HIS A 91 0.69 9.42 1.72
CA HIS A 91 0.27 9.66 3.11
C HIS A 91 -0.76 8.62 3.56
N PHE A 92 -1.80 8.39 2.74
CA PHE A 92 -2.84 7.42 3.06
C PHE A 92 -2.39 5.97 2.88
N TRP A 93 -1.52 5.69 1.92
CA TRP A 93 -0.96 4.35 1.73
C TRP A 93 -0.11 3.92 2.93
N VAL A 94 0.82 4.77 3.39
CA VAL A 94 1.65 4.50 4.58
C VAL A 94 0.78 4.36 5.83
N SER A 95 -0.26 5.18 5.97
CA SER A 95 -1.22 5.08 7.09
C SER A 95 -1.92 3.73 7.14
N LYS A 96 -2.28 3.15 5.98
CA LYS A 96 -2.83 1.79 5.90
C LYS A 96 -1.80 0.73 6.28
N CYS A 97 -0.55 0.86 5.82
CA CYS A 97 0.54 -0.04 6.20
C CYS A 97 0.72 -0.08 7.73
N GLN A 98 0.75 1.07 8.38
CA GLN A 98 0.89 1.19 9.83
C GLN A 98 -0.25 0.47 10.59
N LEU A 99 -1.51 0.66 10.16
CA LEU A 99 -2.66 0.01 10.80
C LEU A 99 -2.61 -1.52 10.73
N VAL A 100 -2.02 -2.08 9.67
CA VAL A 100 -1.89 -3.54 9.50
C VAL A 100 -0.57 -4.10 10.03
N GLY A 101 0.23 -3.27 10.71
CA GLY A 101 1.51 -3.68 11.30
C GLY A 101 2.62 -3.92 10.27
N LEU A 102 2.52 -3.30 9.09
CA LEU A 102 3.58 -3.36 8.09
C LEU A 102 4.59 -2.23 8.35
N ASP A 103 5.70 -2.56 9.00
CA ASP A 103 6.82 -1.64 9.24
C ASP A 103 7.74 -1.50 8.01
N PRO A 104 8.66 -0.51 7.99
CA PRO A 104 9.59 -0.28 6.86
C PRO A 104 10.42 -1.50 6.47
N GLN A 105 10.93 -2.25 7.45
CA GLN A 105 11.76 -3.42 7.19
C GLN A 105 10.92 -4.52 6.54
N LYS A 106 9.76 -4.83 7.13
CA LYS A 106 8.84 -5.84 6.62
C LYS A 106 8.31 -5.48 5.24
N LEU A 107 8.02 -4.20 5.01
CA LEU A 107 7.64 -3.68 3.69
C LEU A 107 8.73 -3.97 2.65
N ALA A 108 9.98 -3.59 2.94
CA ALA A 108 11.11 -3.80 2.03
C ALA A 108 11.32 -5.28 1.71
N GLU A 109 11.24 -6.15 2.72
CA GLU A 109 11.35 -7.61 2.55
C GLU A 109 10.24 -8.16 1.66
N LEU A 110 8.97 -7.83 1.94
CA LEU A 110 7.83 -8.32 1.16
C LEU A 110 7.85 -7.78 -0.28
N TYR A 111 8.24 -6.51 -0.45
CA TYR A 111 8.42 -5.92 -1.78
C TYR A 111 9.50 -6.66 -2.57
N ALA A 112 10.66 -6.91 -1.97
CA ALA A 112 11.77 -7.60 -2.64
C ALA A 112 11.35 -9.01 -3.08
N LYS A 113 10.71 -9.78 -2.20
CA LYS A 113 10.18 -11.12 -2.54
C LYS A 113 9.19 -11.05 -3.70
N LYS A 114 8.23 -10.12 -3.63
CA LYS A 114 7.20 -9.98 -4.67
C LYS A 114 7.79 -9.50 -6.00
N ASN A 115 8.80 -8.64 -5.96
CA ASN A 115 9.54 -8.20 -7.14
C ASN A 115 10.25 -9.38 -7.81
N GLU A 116 10.98 -10.19 -7.04
CA GLU A 116 11.68 -11.38 -7.56
C GLU A 116 10.69 -12.39 -8.15
N LEU A 117 9.55 -12.65 -7.50
CA LEU A 117 8.48 -13.48 -8.06
C LEU A 117 7.99 -12.94 -9.41
N ASN A 118 7.78 -11.62 -9.52
CA ASN A 118 7.37 -11.01 -10.79
C ASN A 118 8.45 -11.15 -11.88
N GLN A 119 9.74 -11.12 -11.54
CA GLN A 119 10.80 -11.39 -12.51
C GLN A 119 10.80 -12.86 -12.95
N ILE A 120 10.62 -13.80 -12.03
CA ILE A 120 10.49 -15.23 -12.35
C ILE A 120 9.31 -15.47 -13.29
N ARG A 121 8.15 -14.83 -13.02
CA ARG A 121 6.98 -14.88 -13.91
C ARG A 121 7.36 -14.47 -15.33
N GLN A 122 8.01 -13.31 -15.50
CA GLN A 122 8.40 -12.80 -16.83
C GLN A 122 9.39 -13.73 -17.52
N ASN A 123 10.43 -14.18 -16.83
CA ASN A 123 11.45 -15.08 -17.38
C ASN A 123 10.87 -16.44 -17.82
N LYS A 124 9.77 -16.87 -17.21
CA LYS A 124 9.06 -18.12 -17.53
C LYS A 124 7.86 -17.93 -18.47
N GLY A 125 7.72 -16.75 -19.08
CA GLY A 125 6.71 -16.47 -20.09
C GLY A 125 5.33 -16.14 -19.52
N TYR A 126 5.25 -15.22 -18.54
CA TYR A 126 3.97 -14.72 -18.04
C TYR A 126 3.10 -14.16 -19.18
N GLY A 127 1.84 -14.62 -19.23
CA GLY A 127 0.92 -14.34 -20.33
C GLY A 127 0.96 -15.36 -21.49
N SER A 128 1.85 -16.36 -21.43
CA SER A 128 1.91 -17.46 -22.40
C SER A 128 2.04 -18.83 -21.73
N SER A 129 3.20 -19.14 -21.15
CA SER A 129 3.53 -20.46 -20.58
C SER A 129 3.54 -20.52 -19.05
N TYR A 130 3.68 -19.37 -18.37
CA TYR A 130 3.70 -19.37 -16.91
C TYR A 130 2.29 -19.40 -16.32
N HIS A 131 2.05 -20.35 -15.41
CA HIS A 131 0.83 -20.45 -14.62
C HIS A 131 1.09 -20.00 -13.18
N LYS A 132 0.22 -19.14 -12.64
CA LYS A 132 0.31 -18.65 -11.26
C LYS A 132 -0.05 -19.74 -10.25
N THR A 133 -0.96 -20.64 -10.60
CA THR A 133 -1.36 -21.76 -9.77
C THR A 133 -0.48 -22.98 -10.00
N ASP A 134 -0.22 -23.75 -8.96
CA ASP A 134 0.36 -25.09 -9.11
C ASP A 134 -0.70 -26.14 -9.47
N GLU A 135 -0.30 -27.41 -9.48
CA GLU A 135 -1.16 -28.57 -9.77
C GLU A 135 -2.29 -28.77 -8.75
N HIS A 136 -2.20 -28.17 -7.56
CA HIS A 136 -3.22 -28.21 -6.52
C HIS A 136 -4.10 -26.94 -6.50
N GLY A 137 -3.86 -26.01 -7.42
CA GLY A 137 -4.60 -24.74 -7.50
C GLY A 137 -4.10 -23.68 -6.54
N VAL A 138 -2.93 -23.85 -5.90
CA VAL A 138 -2.39 -22.87 -4.95
C VAL A 138 -1.62 -21.77 -5.70
N GLU A 139 -2.01 -20.52 -5.47
CA GLU A 139 -1.40 -19.34 -6.07
C GLU A 139 0.06 -19.17 -5.63
N ASP A 140 0.94 -18.82 -6.57
CA ASP A 140 2.36 -18.55 -6.36
C ASP A 140 2.65 -17.47 -5.29
N ASN A 141 1.72 -16.54 -5.05
CA ASN A 141 1.86 -15.54 -3.99
C ASN A 141 1.79 -16.18 -2.60
N ASP A 142 0.98 -17.23 -2.43
CA ASP A 142 0.80 -17.93 -1.15
C ASP A 142 1.96 -18.88 -0.84
N ARG A 143 2.67 -19.32 -1.90
CA ARG A 143 3.85 -20.20 -1.86
C ARG A 143 5.13 -19.49 -2.31
N ILE A 144 5.21 -18.17 -2.13
CA ILE A 144 6.30 -17.35 -2.67
C ILE A 144 7.69 -17.85 -2.23
N ASP A 145 7.85 -18.21 -0.96
CA ASP A 145 9.13 -18.69 -0.43
C ASP A 145 9.60 -20.00 -1.08
N GLU A 146 8.66 -20.88 -1.43
CA GLU A 146 8.97 -22.12 -2.14
C GLU A 146 9.39 -21.86 -3.59
N VAL A 147 8.70 -20.94 -4.26
CA VAL A 147 9.01 -20.55 -5.65
C VAL A 147 10.41 -19.94 -5.72
N LEU A 148 10.72 -19.01 -4.80
CA LEU A 148 12.03 -18.37 -4.75
C LEU A 148 13.14 -19.38 -4.42
N LYS A 149 12.88 -20.33 -3.51
CA LYS A 149 13.86 -21.37 -3.17
C LYS A 149 14.17 -22.29 -4.36
N LYS A 150 13.15 -22.68 -5.14
CA LYS A 150 13.31 -23.51 -6.34
C LYS A 150 14.10 -22.83 -7.45
N GLU A 151 14.04 -21.51 -7.55
CA GLU A 151 14.79 -20.77 -8.57
C GLU A 151 16.28 -20.61 -8.21
N ARG A 152 16.60 -20.65 -6.91
CA ARG A 152 17.96 -20.47 -6.38
C ARG A 152 18.72 -21.78 -6.19
N SER A 153 18.06 -22.92 -6.33
CA SER A 153 18.64 -24.28 -6.26
C SER A 153 19.08 -24.76 -7.63
#